data_AF-A0A6A6MV59-F1
#
_entry.id   AF-A0A6A6MV59-F1
#
_cell.length_a   1.000
_cell.length_b   1.000
_cell.length_c   1.000
_cell.angle_alpha   90.00
_cell.angle_beta   90.00
_cell.angle_gamma   90.00
#
_symmetry.space_group_name_H-M   'P 1'
#
loop_
_entity.id
_entity.type
_entity.pdbx_description
1 polymer ?
#
loop_
_entity_poly.entity_id
_entity_poly.type
_entity_poly.pdbx_seq_one_letter_code
_entity_poly.pdbx_strand_id
1 'polypeptide(L)'
;MAAGGTEAFPDLGTHCQHSDCNQLDFLPFKCQGCHKVFCLEHRSYKSHDCPKSDHNSRKVVVCDICSTSIETTGCHEDDEKLILEKHVKFGNCDPQKKKKPTCAVRRCKEI
;
A
#
# COMPACT_ATOMS: atom_id res chain seq x y z
N MET A 1 20.93 13.87 -23.32
CA MET A 1 21.42 14.69 -22.20
C MET A 1 20.96 14.04 -20.91
N ALA A 2 21.83 13.28 -20.26
CA ALA A 2 21.66 12.78 -18.89
C ALA A 2 23.06 12.42 -18.39
N ALA A 3 23.74 13.35 -17.74
CA ALA A 3 25.02 13.10 -17.07
C ALA A 3 24.77 13.35 -15.58
N GLY A 4 24.31 12.33 -14.89
CA GLY A 4 24.24 12.30 -13.44
C GLY A 4 25.29 11.32 -12.97
N GLY A 5 26.49 11.81 -12.65
CA GLY A 5 27.60 10.97 -12.21
C GLY A 5 28.80 11.77 -11.73
N THR A 6 29.81 11.07 -11.21
CA THR A 6 31.10 11.66 -10.79
C THR A 6 32.08 11.70 -11.97
N GLU A 7 33.17 12.45 -11.86
CA GLU A 7 34.19 12.57 -12.93
C GLU A 7 34.75 11.21 -13.38
N ALA A 8 34.79 10.22 -12.48
CA ALA A 8 35.23 8.86 -12.78
C ALA A 8 34.13 7.96 -13.37
N PHE A 9 32.86 8.28 -13.11
CA PHE A 9 31.69 7.50 -13.55
C PHE A 9 30.55 8.44 -13.92
N PRO A 10 30.57 9.02 -15.14
CA PRO A 10 29.64 10.08 -15.55
C PRO A 10 28.17 9.60 -15.69
N ASP A 11 27.97 8.29 -15.82
CA ASP A 11 26.65 7.65 -15.98
C ASP A 11 26.15 6.96 -14.70
N LEU A 12 26.80 7.20 -13.56
CA LEU A 12 26.50 6.50 -12.31
C LEU A 12 25.43 7.23 -11.48
N GLY A 13 24.22 6.67 -11.49
CA GLY A 13 23.09 7.11 -10.68
C GLY A 13 22.03 7.84 -11.52
N THR A 14 20.96 8.28 -10.86
CA THR A 14 19.86 9.00 -11.52
C THR A 14 19.29 10.05 -10.57
N HIS A 15 18.93 11.21 -11.10
CA HIS A 15 18.29 12.24 -10.32
C HIS A 15 16.83 11.90 -10.00
N CYS A 16 16.44 12.21 -8.77
CA CYS A 16 15.04 12.17 -8.34
C CYS A 16 14.18 13.05 -9.26
N GLN A 17 13.01 12.55 -9.66
CA GLN A 17 12.07 13.26 -10.53
C GLN A 17 10.93 13.94 -9.75
N HIS A 18 11.11 14.15 -8.45
CA HIS A 18 10.19 14.93 -7.62
C HIS A 18 10.46 16.43 -7.83
N SER A 19 9.41 17.26 -7.91
CA SER A 19 9.53 18.66 -8.30
C SER A 19 10.50 19.47 -7.43
N ASP A 20 10.51 19.19 -6.14
CA ASP A 20 11.33 19.90 -5.14
C ASP A 20 12.62 19.16 -4.77
N CYS A 21 12.97 18.06 -5.48
CA CYS A 21 14.14 17.25 -5.17
C CYS A 21 14.93 16.91 -6.44
N ASN A 22 16.19 17.34 -6.48
CA ASN A 22 17.12 17.00 -7.55
C ASN A 22 18.29 16.12 -7.05
N GLN A 23 18.06 15.33 -6.00
CA GLN A 23 19.09 14.47 -5.42
C GLN A 23 19.51 13.39 -6.44
N LEU A 24 20.82 13.23 -6.63
CA LEU A 24 21.39 12.12 -7.38
C LEU A 24 21.45 10.89 -6.47
N ASP A 25 20.73 9.83 -6.85
CA ASP A 25 20.67 8.58 -6.11
C ASP A 25 21.25 7.45 -6.97
N PHE A 26 22.10 6.61 -6.36
CA PHE A 26 22.74 5.48 -7.04
C PHE A 26 21.80 4.27 -7.15
N LEU A 27 20.73 4.23 -6.35
CA LEU A 27 19.72 3.18 -6.33
C LEU A 27 18.38 3.76 -6.82
N PRO A 28 18.20 3.89 -8.15
CA PRO A 28 16.99 4.48 -8.70
C PRO A 28 15.74 3.65 -8.36
N PHE A 29 14.78 4.26 -7.65
CA PHE A 29 13.49 3.63 -7.36
C PHE A 29 12.46 4.02 -8.42
N LYS A 30 12.13 3.08 -9.31
CA LYS A 30 11.07 3.29 -10.32
C LYS A 30 9.69 3.01 -9.74
N CYS A 31 8.82 4.02 -9.74
CA CYS A 31 7.44 3.89 -9.30
C CYS A 31 6.59 3.10 -10.31
N GLN A 32 5.85 2.08 -9.87
CA GLN A 32 5.01 1.26 -10.77
C GLN A 32 3.74 1.99 -11.24
N GLY A 33 3.31 3.03 -10.52
CA GLY A 33 2.18 3.87 -10.92
C GLY A 33 2.58 4.87 -12.01
N CYS A 34 3.38 5.87 -11.64
CA CYS A 34 3.73 6.97 -12.54
C CYS A 34 4.97 6.71 -13.43
N HIS A 35 5.69 5.59 -13.24
CA HIS A 35 6.87 5.20 -14.02
C HIS A 35 8.08 6.14 -13.93
N LYS A 36 8.04 7.13 -13.03
CA LYS A 36 9.15 8.04 -12.71
C LYS A 36 10.12 7.40 -11.70
N VAL A 37 11.35 7.91 -11.68
CA VAL A 37 12.45 7.50 -10.82
C VAL A 37 12.59 8.47 -9.65
N PHE A 38 12.79 7.94 -8.45
CA PHE A 38 12.91 8.72 -7.22
C PHE A 38 14.09 8.23 -6.36
N CYS A 39 14.58 9.11 -5.47
CA CYS A 39 15.56 8.75 -4.44
C CYS A 39 14.89 7.99 -3.27
N LEU A 40 15.67 7.54 -2.30
CA LEU A 40 15.19 6.80 -1.13
C LEU A 40 14.03 7.49 -0.39
N GLU A 41 14.10 8.81 -0.19
CA GLU A 41 13.07 9.57 0.54
C GLU A 41 11.77 9.70 -0.25
N HIS A 42 11.85 9.75 -1.58
CA HIS A 42 10.70 9.96 -2.46
C HIS A 42 10.16 8.65 -3.08
N ARG A 43 10.70 7.48 -2.71
CA ARG A 43 10.35 6.17 -3.32
C ARG A 43 8.90 5.73 -3.13
N SER A 44 8.22 6.20 -2.09
CA SER A 44 6.86 5.77 -1.75
C SER A 44 5.82 6.56 -2.56
N TYR A 45 4.66 5.97 -2.85
CA TYR A 45 3.60 6.68 -3.59
C TYR A 45 3.18 8.00 -2.95
N LYS A 46 3.08 8.02 -1.61
CA LYS A 46 2.72 9.22 -0.84
C LYS A 46 3.82 10.30 -0.85
N SER A 47 5.08 9.89 -0.82
CA SER A 47 6.19 10.83 -0.70
C SER A 47 6.42 11.65 -1.96
N HIS A 48 5.97 11.17 -3.13
CA HIS A 48 6.08 11.93 -4.38
C HIS A 48 4.73 12.36 -4.97
N ASP A 49 3.67 12.34 -4.15
CA ASP A 49 2.30 12.64 -4.56
C ASP A 49 1.90 11.92 -5.86
N CYS A 50 1.96 10.58 -5.82
CA CYS A 50 1.80 9.80 -7.05
C CYS A 50 0.39 9.96 -7.63
N PRO A 51 0.24 10.38 -8.89
CA PRO A 51 -1.07 10.48 -9.54
C PRO A 51 -1.77 9.12 -9.70
N LYS A 52 -1.04 8.01 -9.54
CA LYS A 52 -1.55 6.64 -9.60
C LYS A 52 -1.26 5.88 -8.29
N SER A 53 -1.38 6.55 -7.15
CA SER A 53 -1.14 5.95 -5.82
C SER A 53 -2.10 4.82 -5.47
N ASP A 54 -3.26 4.73 -6.13
CA ASP A 54 -4.30 3.74 -5.81
C ASP A 54 -4.07 2.38 -6.48
N HIS A 55 -3.16 2.29 -7.46
CA HIS A 55 -2.96 1.07 -8.23
C HIS A 55 -2.45 -0.07 -7.32
N ASN A 56 -3.34 -1.00 -6.96
CA ASN A 56 -3.08 -2.20 -6.18
C ASN A 56 -2.93 -2.04 -4.65
N SER A 57 -3.56 -1.02 -4.06
CA SER A 57 -3.71 -0.96 -2.60
C SER A 57 -4.56 -2.14 -2.13
N ARG A 58 -3.94 -3.10 -1.43
CA ARG A 58 -4.66 -4.18 -0.75
C ARG A 58 -5.37 -3.58 0.46
N LYS A 59 -6.69 -3.65 0.48
CA LYS A 59 -7.50 -3.27 1.63
C LYS A 59 -8.04 -4.54 2.29
N VAL A 60 -8.26 -4.48 3.60
CA VAL A 60 -8.84 -5.58 4.38
C VAL A 60 -10.07 -5.06 5.07
N VAL A 61 -11.23 -5.64 4.74
CA VAL A 61 -12.50 -5.32 5.40
C VAL A 61 -12.79 -6.42 6.41
N VAL A 62 -13.16 -6.04 7.64
CA VAL A 62 -13.54 -6.99 8.69
C VAL A 62 -15.06 -7.05 8.77
N CYS A 63 -15.63 -8.25 8.67
CA CYS A 63 -17.06 -8.45 8.87
C CYS A 63 -17.42 -8.37 10.37
N ASP A 64 -18.37 -7.53 10.76
CA ASP A 64 -18.79 -7.39 12.17
C ASP A 64 -19.58 -8.61 12.69
N ILE A 65 -20.22 -9.35 11.80
CA ILE A 65 -21.08 -10.51 12.14
C ILE A 65 -20.22 -11.71 12.54
N CYS A 66 -19.17 -12.02 11.78
CA CYS A 66 -18.35 -13.22 11.96
C CYS A 66 -16.87 -12.93 12.28
N SER A 67 -16.44 -11.66 12.24
CA SER A 67 -15.03 -11.25 12.41
C SER A 67 -14.06 -11.84 11.38
N THR A 68 -14.55 -12.25 10.22
CA THR A 68 -13.71 -12.71 9.10
C THR A 68 -13.11 -11.50 8.38
N SER A 69 -11.80 -11.56 8.12
CA SER A 69 -11.07 -10.61 7.30
C SER A 69 -11.20 -10.96 5.82
N ILE A 70 -11.64 -10.01 5.01
CA ILE A 70 -11.84 -10.16 3.57
C ILE A 70 -10.82 -9.26 2.87
N GLU A 71 -9.88 -9.87 2.15
CA GLU A 71 -8.88 -9.14 1.37
C GLU A 71 -9.49 -8.66 0.05
N THR A 72 -9.19 -7.41 -0.31
CA THR A 72 -9.70 -6.80 -1.53
C THR A 72 -8.52 -6.24 -2.31
N THR A 73 -8.36 -6.76 -3.53
CA THR A 73 -7.32 -6.34 -4.47
C THR A 73 -7.96 -5.48 -5.54
N GLY A 74 -7.61 -4.19 -5.60
CA GLY A 74 -7.90 -3.32 -6.74
C GLY A 74 -9.36 -2.87 -6.88
N CYS A 75 -10.05 -2.57 -5.78
CA CYS A 75 -11.41 -2.03 -5.79
C CYS A 75 -11.42 -0.55 -5.38
N HIS A 76 -12.25 0.23 -6.06
CA HIS A 76 -12.52 1.62 -5.76
C HIS A 76 -13.23 1.76 -4.39
N GLU A 77 -13.36 2.98 -3.91
CA GLU A 77 -13.82 3.31 -2.55
C GLU A 77 -15.25 2.85 -2.24
N ASP A 78 -16.09 2.60 -3.26
CA ASP A 78 -17.50 2.19 -3.12
C ASP A 78 -17.69 0.67 -2.89
N ASP A 79 -16.60 -0.10 -2.89
CA ASP A 79 -16.68 -1.55 -2.92
C ASP A 79 -16.82 -2.21 -1.55
N GLU A 80 -16.50 -1.53 -0.44
CA GLU A 80 -16.47 -2.14 0.91
C GLU A 80 -17.83 -2.72 1.33
N LYS A 81 -18.90 -1.94 1.10
CA LYS A 81 -20.27 -2.36 1.40
C LYS A 81 -20.69 -3.52 0.51
N LEU A 82 -20.35 -3.48 -0.78
CA LEU A 82 -20.69 -4.51 -1.74
C LEU A 82 -19.94 -5.83 -1.46
N ILE A 83 -18.69 -5.74 -1.01
CA ILE A 83 -17.88 -6.88 -0.56
C ILE A 83 -18.49 -7.52 0.69
N LEU A 84 -18.90 -6.70 1.67
CA LEU A 84 -19.54 -7.20 2.89
C LEU A 84 -20.91 -7.83 2.57
N GLU A 85 -21.71 -7.21 1.70
CA GLU A 85 -22.98 -7.76 1.23
C GLU A 85 -22.78 -9.09 0.50
N LYS A 86 -21.76 -9.21 -0.35
CA LYS A 86 -21.42 -10.50 -0.99
C LYS A 86 -21.01 -11.54 0.04
N HIS A 87 -20.19 -11.19 1.02
CA HIS A 87 -19.81 -12.12 2.09
C HIS A 87 -21.01 -12.65 2.88
N VAL A 88 -21.95 -11.76 3.24
CA VAL A 88 -23.17 -12.12 3.99
C VAL A 88 -24.13 -12.93 3.11
N LYS A 89 -24.36 -12.49 1.87
CA LYS A 89 -25.38 -13.07 0.98
C LYS A 89 -24.99 -14.41 0.37
N PHE A 90 -23.71 -14.64 0.08
CA PHE A 90 -23.22 -15.88 -0.54
C PHE A 90 -22.79 -16.96 0.47
N GLY A 91 -23.16 -16.82 1.76
CA GLY A 91 -23.14 -17.93 2.72
C GLY A 91 -21.76 -18.34 3.25
N ASN A 92 -20.70 -17.54 3.05
CA ASN A 92 -19.41 -17.73 3.72
C ASN A 92 -19.31 -16.98 5.07
N CYS A 93 -20.38 -16.29 5.48
CA CYS A 93 -20.47 -15.61 6.75
C CYS A 93 -21.00 -16.55 7.85
N ASP A 94 -20.14 -16.94 8.79
CA ASP A 94 -20.50 -17.81 9.90
C ASP A 94 -20.47 -17.05 11.25
N PRO A 95 -21.63 -16.68 11.83
CA PRO A 95 -21.68 -15.95 13.10
C PRO A 95 -21.25 -16.79 14.30
N GLN A 96 -21.29 -18.13 14.20
CA GLN A 96 -20.92 -19.02 15.31
C GLN A 96 -19.40 -19.03 15.55
N LYS A 97 -18.61 -18.67 14.52
CA LYS A 97 -17.15 -18.55 14.58
C LYS A 97 -16.64 -17.17 14.97
N LYS A 98 -17.50 -16.27 15.47
CA LYS A 98 -17.10 -14.92 15.88
C LYS A 98 -15.99 -14.99 16.95
N LYS A 99 -14.81 -14.47 16.61
CA LYS A 99 -13.67 -14.43 17.53
C LYS A 99 -13.89 -13.32 18.56
N LYS A 100 -13.83 -13.66 19.85
CA LYS A 100 -13.84 -12.66 20.93
C LYS A 100 -12.56 -11.82 20.84
N PRO A 101 -12.62 -10.50 21.05
CA PRO A 101 -11.40 -9.71 21.15
C PRO A 101 -10.58 -10.26 22.33
N THR A 102 -9.28 -10.39 22.14
CA THR A 102 -8.38 -10.90 23.17
C THR A 102 -7.33 -9.84 23.43
N CYS A 103 -7.06 -9.57 24.71
CA CYS A 103 -5.99 -8.67 25.11
C CYS A 103 -4.64 -9.21 24.60
N ALA A 104 -3.80 -8.33 24.04
CA ALA A 104 -2.48 -8.69 23.53
C ALA A 104 -1.53 -9.22 24.63
N VAL A 105 -1.81 -8.89 25.90
CA VAL A 105 -1.06 -9.40 27.05
C VAL A 105 -1.41 -10.87 27.28
N ARG A 106 -0.38 -11.74 27.29
CA ARG A 106 -0.57 -13.19 27.49
C ARG A 106 -1.37 -13.46 28.76
N ARG A 107 -2.46 -14.22 28.62
CA ARG A 107 -3.39 -14.63 29.69
C ARG A 107 -4.20 -13.49 30.33
N CYS A 108 -4.16 -12.27 29.80
CA CYS A 108 -5.05 -11.21 30.25
C CYS A 108 -6.49 -11.50 29.77
N LYS A 109 -7.45 -11.40 30.70
CA LYS A 109 -8.88 -11.67 30.47
C LYS A 109 -9.75 -10.40 30.51
N GLU A 110 -9.11 -9.25 30.62
CA GLU A 110 -9.77 -7.96 30.51
C GLU A 110 -10.06 -7.67 29.04
N ILE A 111 -11.26 -7.15 28.77
CA ILE A 111 -11.76 -6.81 27.44
C ILE A 111 -11.91 -5.30 27.31
#